data_AF-A0A9W8JJ85-F1
#
_entry.id   AF-A0A9W8JJ85-F1
#
_cell.length_a   1.000
_cell.length_b   1.000
_cell.length_c   1.000
_cell.angle_alpha   90.00
_cell.angle_beta   90.00
_cell.angle_gamma   90.00
#
_symmetry.space_group_name_H-M   'P 1'
#
loop_
_entity.id
_entity.type
_entity.pdbx_description
1 polymer ?
#
loop_
_entity_poly.entity_id
_entity_poly.type
_entity_poly.pdbx_seq_one_letter_code
_entity_poly.pdbx_strand_id
1 'polypeptide(L)'
;MFTTRFLHVLLLSSLAVAWVELDPAIIPALDEPLEVYSLGDPSFLPHEWLEEIVGNVAHGVKLTKRQDDSEYRSYVHYNGDEPAVSYQETTGETQVYADYPSLTPVTKDLISLSDALKGVGPPADDTHTQLTQGQNLGGSTANDMTKDDGLSGRWNDEEPDSIFLTTGFFQRSIECGGKKFPVCGPGSRASFGVGAGNKIFSLSYRWKPAKKSGKKIKANHAEKVAQAIKKALEGKGRVKVKHVDTCYYDSGVQYIQPVYRVLGESFPEDNHDNATESSEILRFFPIGDEPVENVLPGGAAAASEGQPGPAEPKENQHTEVARSLKRNYFEARTSLYERSGKPTITVGRYVTQKDIHEVEFLANANGFWNSLASSTSINFVNSQYYWAPSWIYGSGARWYVNSVNLALTEAHGWKHLFSTWQGSPNIDPVRIPSTLPTDGYGPGPNNLGLAYWIIDAGEVIPAPIDFPSDPAQAFKPWWRVFCGGLHAVLGWRTKTLFADDVAVNMAKAIAIKRPVASAWLDAALHDSAYASGLKFNGRPYGRASVIYPCGRGSDQVTQVQKLGKPTCLTMQWWYDN
;
A
#
# COMPACT_ATOMS: atom_id res chain seq x y z
N MET A 1 -8.35 -40.77 -51.00
CA MET A 1 -9.21 -39.65 -50.54
C MET A 1 -9.65 -39.94 -49.11
N PHE A 2 -8.91 -39.49 -48.10
CA PHE A 2 -9.29 -39.42 -46.67
C PHE A 2 -8.00 -39.15 -45.88
N THR A 3 -7.48 -37.92 -45.84
CA THR A 3 -6.39 -37.58 -44.87
C THR A 3 -6.11 -36.09 -44.66
N THR A 4 -6.59 -35.16 -45.49
CA THR A 4 -6.20 -33.74 -45.35
C THR A 4 -7.17 -32.84 -44.58
N ARG A 5 -8.39 -33.30 -44.25
CA ARG A 5 -9.37 -32.47 -43.50
C ARG A 5 -9.35 -32.66 -41.97
N PHE A 6 -8.74 -33.72 -41.46
CA PHE A 6 -8.65 -33.95 -40.01
C PHE A 6 -7.49 -33.19 -39.35
N LEU A 7 -6.46 -32.82 -40.12
CA LEU A 7 -5.28 -32.13 -39.59
C LEU A 7 -5.51 -30.63 -39.30
N HIS A 8 -6.50 -29.99 -39.94
CA HIS A 8 -6.82 -28.59 -39.68
C HIS A 8 -7.70 -28.38 -38.43
N VAL A 9 -8.39 -29.42 -37.95
CA VAL A 9 -9.18 -29.35 -36.71
C VAL A 9 -8.29 -29.56 -35.47
N LEU A 10 -7.17 -30.28 -35.61
CA LEU A 10 -6.18 -30.49 -34.54
C LEU A 10 -5.15 -29.35 -34.39
N LEU A 11 -4.98 -28.49 -35.40
CA LEU A 11 -4.15 -27.29 -35.32
C LEU A 11 -4.86 -26.08 -34.69
N LEU A 12 -6.16 -26.16 -34.45
CA LEU A 12 -6.93 -25.16 -33.70
C LEU A 12 -7.08 -25.49 -32.20
N SER A 13 -6.62 -26.66 -31.75
CA SER A 13 -6.68 -27.09 -30.35
C SER A 13 -5.40 -26.80 -29.56
N SER A 14 -4.37 -26.20 -30.18
CA SER A 14 -3.10 -25.84 -29.54
C SER A 14 -2.88 -24.34 -29.35
N LEU A 15 -3.89 -23.50 -29.64
CA LEU A 15 -3.91 -22.16 -29.08
C LEU A 15 -4.55 -22.30 -27.70
N ALA A 16 -3.71 -22.33 -26.66
CA ALA A 16 -4.15 -22.03 -25.30
C ALA A 16 -4.66 -20.57 -25.32
N VAL A 17 -5.91 -20.38 -25.76
CA VAL A 17 -6.59 -19.09 -25.69
C VAL A 17 -6.64 -18.73 -24.21
N ALA A 18 -6.33 -17.51 -23.80
CA ALA A 18 -6.61 -17.08 -22.43
C ALA A 18 -8.12 -17.23 -22.16
N TRP A 19 -8.54 -18.16 -21.31
CA TRP A 19 -9.96 -18.39 -21.01
C TRP A 19 -10.37 -17.57 -19.78
N VAL A 20 -11.33 -16.66 -19.97
CA VAL A 20 -11.99 -15.97 -18.86
C VAL A 20 -13.27 -16.72 -18.48
N GLU A 21 -13.24 -17.40 -17.34
CA GLU A 21 -14.38 -18.06 -16.71
C GLU A 21 -15.23 -17.00 -15.99
N LEU A 22 -16.32 -16.60 -16.65
CA LEU A 22 -17.33 -15.70 -16.09
C LEU A 22 -18.71 -16.24 -16.47
N ASP A 23 -19.47 -16.61 -15.44
CA ASP A 23 -20.89 -16.92 -15.51
C ASP A 23 -21.68 -15.59 -15.52
N PRO A 24 -22.40 -15.25 -16.60
CA PRO A 24 -23.21 -14.04 -16.65
C PRO A 24 -24.25 -13.93 -15.52
N ALA A 25 -24.67 -15.05 -14.92
CA ALA A 25 -25.66 -15.05 -13.84
C ALA A 25 -25.17 -14.39 -12.54
N ILE A 26 -23.85 -14.23 -12.36
CA ILE A 26 -23.31 -13.52 -11.19
C ILE A 26 -23.35 -11.99 -11.35
N ILE A 27 -23.64 -11.49 -12.56
CA ILE A 27 -23.76 -10.06 -12.83
C ILE A 27 -25.13 -9.58 -12.33
N PRO A 28 -25.19 -8.63 -11.38
CA PRO A 28 -26.46 -8.17 -10.83
C PRO A 28 -27.38 -7.59 -11.91
N ALA A 29 -28.63 -8.08 -11.97
CA ALA A 29 -29.65 -7.47 -12.83
C ALA A 29 -30.10 -6.12 -12.25
N LEU A 30 -30.11 -5.10 -13.11
CA LEU A 30 -30.52 -3.74 -12.78
C LEU A 30 -31.65 -3.33 -13.73
N ASP A 31 -32.89 -3.45 -13.24
CA ASP A 31 -34.10 -3.23 -14.04
C ASP A 31 -34.42 -1.74 -14.23
N GLU A 32 -33.93 -0.89 -13.33
CA GLU A 32 -34.15 0.55 -13.35
C GLU A 32 -32.89 1.31 -13.79
N PRO A 33 -33.04 2.39 -14.59
CA PRO A 33 -31.94 3.30 -14.87
C PRO A 33 -31.41 3.94 -13.58
N LEU A 34 -30.10 3.91 -13.40
CA LEU A 34 -29.42 4.43 -12.22
C LEU A 34 -29.03 5.89 -12.41
N GLU A 35 -29.30 6.73 -11.41
CA GLU A 35 -28.99 8.16 -11.42
C GLU A 35 -27.48 8.39 -11.43
N VAL A 36 -27.01 9.49 -12.03
CA VAL A 36 -25.63 9.99 -11.96
C VAL A 36 -25.59 11.25 -11.10
N TYR A 37 -24.52 11.44 -10.33
CA TYR A 37 -24.34 12.60 -9.47
C TYR A 37 -23.19 13.47 -9.97
N SER A 38 -23.38 14.79 -10.01
CA SER A 38 -22.30 15.75 -10.24
C SER A 38 -21.67 16.16 -8.91
N LEU A 39 -20.35 16.29 -8.91
CA LEU A 39 -19.56 16.75 -7.78
C LEU A 39 -19.49 18.28 -7.80
N GLY A 40 -19.75 18.91 -6.65
CA GLY A 40 -19.53 20.34 -6.44
C GLY A 40 -18.08 20.68 -6.09
N ASP A 41 -17.89 21.89 -5.57
CA ASP A 41 -16.59 22.36 -5.09
C ASP A 41 -16.08 21.54 -3.90
N PRO A 42 -14.75 21.43 -3.71
CA PRO A 42 -14.20 20.81 -2.52
C PRO A 42 -14.76 21.41 -1.23
N SER A 43 -15.05 20.53 -0.28
CA SER A 43 -15.37 20.93 1.09
C SER A 43 -14.12 20.85 1.96
N PHE A 44 -14.16 21.56 3.08
CA PHE A 44 -13.05 21.69 4.00
C PHE A 44 -13.53 21.46 5.43
N LEU A 45 -12.68 20.88 6.26
CA LEU A 45 -12.94 20.82 7.69
C LEU A 45 -12.88 22.22 8.29
N PRO A 46 -13.68 22.51 9.34
CA PRO A 46 -13.54 23.75 10.09
C PRO A 46 -12.09 23.94 10.57
N HIS A 47 -11.57 25.16 10.47
CA HIS A 47 -10.18 25.45 10.78
C HIS A 47 -9.81 25.07 12.23
N GLU A 48 -10.69 25.37 13.19
CA GLU A 48 -10.52 25.05 14.61
C GLU A 48 -10.34 23.54 14.84
N TRP A 49 -11.10 22.72 14.11
CA TRP A 49 -10.96 21.26 14.15
C TRP A 49 -9.61 20.81 13.60
N LEU A 50 -9.19 21.38 12.46
CA LEU A 50 -7.92 21.02 11.88
C LEU A 50 -6.75 21.41 12.80
N GLU A 51 -6.80 22.60 13.43
CA GLU A 51 -5.82 23.02 14.42
C GLU A 51 -5.79 22.10 15.65
N GLU A 52 -6.95 21.66 16.15
CA GLU A 52 -7.02 20.71 17.26
C GLU A 52 -6.38 19.36 16.89
N ILE A 53 -6.73 18.81 15.72
CA ILE A 53 -6.18 17.53 15.25
C ILE A 53 -4.66 17.65 15.07
N VAL A 54 -4.18 18.72 14.45
CA VAL A 54 -2.74 18.99 14.29
C VAL A 54 -2.06 19.13 15.65
N GLY A 55 -2.70 19.82 16.61
CA GLY A 55 -2.20 20.00 17.96
C GLY A 55 -2.04 18.70 18.75
N ASN A 56 -2.80 17.65 18.42
CA ASN A 56 -2.66 16.31 19.01
C ASN A 56 -1.43 15.56 18.49
N VAL A 57 -0.98 15.86 17.27
CA VAL A 57 0.15 15.18 16.62
C VAL A 57 1.45 15.95 16.78
N ALA A 58 1.36 17.28 16.73
CA ALA A 58 2.50 18.17 16.65
C ALA A 58 2.25 19.45 17.45
N HIS A 59 2.69 19.46 18.70
CA HIS A 59 2.56 20.62 19.57
C HIS A 59 3.27 21.85 19.00
N GLY A 60 2.55 22.97 18.90
CA GLY A 60 3.11 24.26 18.50
C GLY A 60 3.15 24.51 16.98
N VAL A 61 2.73 23.54 16.15
CA VAL A 61 2.50 23.79 14.72
C VAL A 61 1.30 24.72 14.57
N LYS A 62 1.52 25.90 13.97
CA LYS A 62 0.46 26.86 13.65
C LYS A 62 0.12 26.80 12.17
N LEU A 63 -1.16 26.73 11.86
CA LEU A 63 -1.68 26.79 10.50
C LEU A 63 -1.76 28.24 10.04
N THR A 64 -0.62 28.84 9.70
CA THR A 64 -0.61 30.21 9.18
C THR A 64 -1.01 30.23 7.70
N LYS A 65 -2.11 30.94 7.38
CA LYS A 65 -2.45 31.27 5.99
C LYS A 65 -1.36 32.15 5.39
N ARG A 66 -0.63 31.70 4.37
CA ARG A 66 0.42 32.51 3.72
C ARG A 66 -0.23 33.71 3.01
N GLN A 67 0.41 34.88 2.99
CA GLN A 67 -0.17 36.09 2.39
C GLN A 67 -0.09 36.12 0.84
N ASP A 68 0.73 35.26 0.22
CA ASP A 68 1.04 35.35 -1.21
C ASP A 68 0.15 34.44 -2.08
N ASP A 69 -0.92 35.02 -2.65
CA ASP A 69 -1.95 34.39 -3.51
C ASP A 69 -1.42 33.94 -4.88
N SER A 70 -0.46 33.01 -4.90
CA SER A 70 -0.14 32.27 -6.12
C SER A 70 -0.99 31.00 -6.22
N GLU A 71 -1.67 30.83 -7.35
CA GLU A 71 -2.87 30.03 -7.65
C GLU A 71 -2.90 28.51 -7.33
N TYR A 72 -1.90 27.89 -6.71
CA TYR A 72 -1.94 26.46 -6.39
C TYR A 72 -1.18 26.16 -5.10
N ARG A 73 -1.86 26.31 -3.96
CA ARG A 73 -1.21 26.20 -2.65
C ARG A 73 -1.47 24.83 -2.02
N SER A 74 -0.54 23.91 -2.25
CA SER A 74 -0.32 22.78 -1.35
C SER A 74 0.58 23.25 -0.22
N TYR A 75 0.12 23.13 1.02
CA TYR A 75 0.90 23.48 2.20
C TYR A 75 1.23 22.22 2.95
N VAL A 76 2.51 22.06 3.28
CA VAL A 76 2.95 21.07 4.26
C VAL A 76 3.50 21.85 5.44
N HIS A 77 2.87 21.70 6.60
CA HIS A 77 3.36 22.28 7.84
C HIS A 77 4.18 21.23 8.59
N TYR A 78 5.30 21.68 9.17
CA TYR A 78 6.29 20.80 9.78
C TYR A 78 6.40 21.04 11.29
N ASN A 79 6.63 19.96 12.04
CA ASN A 79 7.11 19.97 13.41
C ASN A 79 8.61 19.67 13.40
N GLY A 80 9.45 20.71 13.43
CA GLY A 80 10.87 20.55 13.13
C GLY A 80 11.07 20.10 11.68
N ASP A 81 11.59 18.89 11.47
CA ASP A 81 11.83 18.30 10.16
C ASP A 81 10.70 17.38 9.66
N GLU A 82 9.69 17.11 10.50
CA GLU A 82 8.62 16.14 10.20
C GLU A 82 7.36 16.81 9.71
N PRO A 83 6.75 16.37 8.60
CA PRO A 83 5.49 16.93 8.15
C PRO A 83 4.37 16.49 9.10
N ALA A 84 3.67 17.46 9.70
CA ALA A 84 2.54 17.21 10.58
C ALA A 84 1.22 17.17 9.81
N VAL A 85 1.09 18.02 8.78
CA VAL A 85 -0.15 18.14 8.00
C VAL A 85 0.14 18.61 6.59
N SER A 86 -0.59 18.04 5.64
CA SER A 86 -0.67 18.46 4.25
C SER A 86 -2.07 18.96 3.95
N TYR A 87 -2.19 20.11 3.29
CA TYR A 87 -3.45 20.75 2.95
C TYR A 87 -3.39 21.33 1.54
N GLN A 88 -4.31 20.93 0.67
CA GLN A 88 -4.44 21.41 -0.70
C GLN A 88 -5.75 22.18 -0.88
N GLU A 89 -5.67 23.50 -1.06
CA GLU A 89 -6.87 24.35 -1.22
C GLU A 89 -7.69 24.00 -2.48
N THR A 90 -7.04 23.61 -3.57
CA THR A 90 -7.72 23.37 -4.85
C THR A 90 -8.50 22.06 -4.89
N THR A 91 -8.07 21.06 -4.14
CA THR A 91 -8.69 19.72 -4.12
C THR A 91 -9.48 19.47 -2.85
N GLY A 92 -9.30 20.30 -1.81
CA GLY A 92 -9.80 20.05 -0.47
C GLY A 92 -9.11 18.89 0.25
N GLU A 93 -8.04 18.34 -0.33
CA GLU A 93 -7.31 17.24 0.26
C GLU A 93 -6.55 17.71 1.51
N THR A 94 -6.87 17.10 2.65
CA THR A 94 -6.24 17.36 3.93
C THR A 94 -5.77 16.04 4.51
N GLN A 95 -4.51 15.98 4.93
CA GLN A 95 -3.93 14.83 5.60
C GLN A 95 -3.21 15.29 6.86
N VAL A 96 -3.52 14.70 8.01
CA VAL A 96 -2.73 14.89 9.24
C VAL A 96 -2.00 13.59 9.53
N TYR A 97 -0.69 13.70 9.71
CA TYR A 97 0.22 12.57 9.71
C TYR A 97 0.61 12.16 11.12
N ALA A 98 -0.09 11.19 11.68
CA ALA A 98 0.33 10.56 12.93
C ALA A 98 1.69 9.87 12.76
N ASP A 99 2.51 9.93 13.81
CA ASP A 99 3.61 9.01 14.03
C ASP A 99 3.10 7.82 14.85
N TYR A 100 2.62 6.77 14.16
CA TYR A 100 1.96 5.63 14.79
C TYR A 100 2.79 4.93 15.88
N PRO A 101 4.13 4.79 15.75
CA PRO A 101 4.99 4.24 16.79
C PRO A 101 5.11 5.05 18.09
N SER A 102 4.83 6.36 18.07
CA SER A 102 4.87 7.19 19.28
C SER A 102 3.50 7.33 19.97
N LEU A 103 2.45 6.75 19.39
CA LEU A 103 1.13 6.73 20.01
C LEU A 103 1.15 5.95 21.33
N THR A 104 0.41 6.45 22.30
CA THR A 104 0.22 5.74 23.58
C THR A 104 -0.88 4.69 23.43
N PRO A 105 -0.68 3.45 23.91
CA PRO A 105 -1.74 2.45 24.00
C PRO A 105 -2.98 2.95 24.75
N VAL A 106 -4.14 2.44 24.36
CA VAL A 106 -5.41 2.69 25.03
C VAL A 106 -5.52 1.76 26.25
N THR A 107 -5.63 2.33 27.46
CA THR A 107 -5.35 1.60 28.71
C THR A 107 -6.56 0.99 29.43
N LYS A 108 -7.81 1.11 28.93
CA LYS A 108 -9.02 0.38 29.42
C LYS A 108 -10.33 0.81 28.77
N ASP A 109 -10.43 2.06 28.32
CA ASP A 109 -11.66 2.57 27.71
C ASP A 109 -11.73 2.20 26.23
N LEU A 110 -12.88 1.75 25.76
CA LEU A 110 -13.12 1.58 24.33
C LEU A 110 -13.06 2.94 23.64
N ILE A 111 -12.36 3.03 22.51
CA ILE A 111 -12.38 4.22 21.67
C ILE A 111 -13.81 4.46 21.17
N SER A 112 -14.37 5.62 21.52
CA SER A 112 -15.71 6.04 21.09
C SER A 112 -15.60 6.98 19.90
N LEU A 113 -15.78 6.44 18.69
CA LEU A 113 -15.76 7.23 17.46
C LEU A 113 -16.85 8.30 17.44
N SER A 114 -18.03 8.01 17.99
CA SER A 114 -19.14 8.97 18.05
C SER A 114 -18.83 10.16 18.96
N ASP A 115 -18.09 9.95 20.04
CA ASP A 115 -17.69 11.04 20.93
C ASP A 115 -16.55 11.85 20.31
N ALA A 116 -15.56 11.17 19.73
CA ALA A 116 -14.41 11.82 19.09
C ALA A 116 -14.81 12.67 17.87
N LEU A 117 -15.81 12.22 17.10
CA LEU A 117 -16.27 12.87 15.87
C LEU A 117 -17.59 13.63 16.05
N LYS A 118 -17.96 13.96 17.29
CA LYS A 118 -19.19 14.68 17.58
C LYS A 118 -19.18 16.06 16.90
N GLY A 119 -20.10 16.26 15.96
CA GLY A 119 -20.19 17.51 15.21
C GLY A 119 -19.25 17.59 14.00
N VAL A 120 -18.47 16.55 13.73
CA VAL A 120 -17.77 16.38 12.45
C VAL A 120 -18.68 15.60 11.53
N GLY A 121 -18.81 16.09 10.32
CA GLY A 121 -19.45 15.35 9.25
C GLY A 121 -19.07 15.97 7.93
N PRO A 122 -19.09 15.17 6.86
CA PRO A 122 -19.06 15.75 5.53
C PRO A 122 -20.28 16.66 5.30
N PRO A 123 -20.19 17.64 4.39
CA PRO A 123 -21.31 18.53 4.07
C PRO A 123 -22.54 17.74 3.60
N ALA A 124 -23.72 18.30 3.86
CA ALA A 124 -24.98 17.76 3.36
C ALA A 124 -25.01 17.78 1.82
N ASP A 125 -25.49 16.70 1.23
CA ASP A 125 -25.66 16.54 -0.21
C ASP A 125 -26.79 15.53 -0.54
N ASP A 126 -26.95 15.15 -1.81
CA ASP A 126 -28.03 14.24 -2.23
C ASP A 126 -27.72 12.75 -1.99
N THR A 127 -26.66 12.43 -1.25
CA THR A 127 -26.23 11.07 -0.91
C THR A 127 -26.43 10.77 0.58
N HIS A 128 -26.30 9.49 0.95
CA HIS A 128 -26.36 9.06 2.34
C HIS A 128 -24.96 8.84 2.89
N THR A 129 -24.69 9.41 4.06
CA THR A 129 -23.40 9.27 4.74
C THR A 129 -23.59 8.63 6.11
N GLN A 130 -22.72 7.67 6.44
CA GLN A 130 -22.73 6.98 7.73
C GLN A 130 -21.31 6.91 8.29
N LEU A 131 -21.15 7.22 9.58
CA LEU A 131 -19.90 6.95 10.28
C LEU A 131 -19.80 5.44 10.55
N THR A 132 -18.74 4.83 10.04
CA THR A 132 -18.45 3.41 10.20
C THR A 132 -17.12 3.24 10.91
N GLN A 133 -17.07 2.30 11.85
CA GLN A 133 -15.81 1.89 12.47
C GLN A 133 -14.99 1.07 11.47
N GLY A 134 -13.73 1.45 11.29
CA GLY A 134 -12.78 0.73 10.47
C GLY A 134 -11.86 -0.18 11.28
N GLN A 135 -10.60 -0.20 10.85
CA GLN A 135 -9.54 -1.03 11.37
C GLN A 135 -8.99 -0.47 12.69
N ASN A 136 -8.44 -1.34 13.52
CA ASN A 136 -7.63 -0.96 14.68
C ASN A 136 -6.15 -1.16 14.36
N LEU A 137 -5.33 -0.25 14.85
CA LEU A 137 -3.89 -0.40 14.90
C LEU A 137 -3.55 -1.13 16.21
N GLY A 138 -3.21 -2.40 16.06
CA GLY A 138 -2.65 -3.21 17.12
C GLY A 138 -1.14 -3.08 17.18
N GLY A 139 -0.55 -3.41 18.32
CA GLY A 139 0.89 -3.59 18.44
C GLY A 139 1.28 -4.44 19.63
N SER A 140 2.45 -5.03 19.52
CA SER A 140 3.04 -5.88 20.55
C SER A 140 4.55 -5.75 20.52
N THR A 141 5.17 -6.00 21.67
CA THR A 141 6.61 -5.89 21.86
C THR A 141 7.14 -7.20 22.43
N ALA A 142 8.18 -7.73 21.80
CA ALA A 142 8.91 -8.90 22.25
C ALA A 142 10.32 -8.50 22.71
N ASN A 143 10.68 -8.89 23.93
CA ASN A 143 12.04 -8.74 24.46
C ASN A 143 12.91 -9.97 24.11
N ASP A 144 14.23 -9.78 24.13
CA ASP A 144 15.24 -10.73 23.67
C ASP A 144 14.94 -12.22 24.02
N MET A 145 14.66 -12.99 22.96
CA MET A 145 14.34 -14.43 23.01
C MET A 145 15.58 -15.33 22.89
N THR A 146 16.80 -14.79 22.98
CA THR A 146 18.04 -15.51 22.61
C THR A 146 18.64 -16.41 23.70
N LYS A 147 17.87 -16.83 24.71
CA LYS A 147 18.30 -17.86 25.66
C LYS A 147 17.29 -18.99 25.69
N ASP A 148 17.80 -20.23 25.64
CA ASP A 148 17.12 -21.54 25.75
C ASP A 148 16.23 -21.73 27.01
N ASP A 149 15.88 -20.65 27.71
CA ASP A 149 14.91 -20.67 28.79
C ASP A 149 13.51 -20.62 28.17
N GLY A 150 12.81 -21.76 28.16
CA GLY A 150 11.37 -21.93 27.89
C GLY A 150 10.67 -20.80 27.11
N LEU A 151 10.38 -21.06 25.83
CA LEU A 151 9.70 -20.17 24.88
C LEU A 151 8.36 -19.58 25.36
N SER A 152 7.79 -20.07 26.47
CA SER A 152 6.56 -19.57 27.10
C SER A 152 6.78 -18.47 28.15
N GLY A 153 8.02 -18.13 28.52
CA GLY A 153 8.29 -17.30 29.72
C GLY A 153 8.71 -15.84 29.49
N ARG A 154 8.85 -15.38 28.24
CA ARG A 154 9.38 -14.02 27.92
C ARG A 154 8.56 -13.23 26.90
N TRP A 155 7.44 -13.78 26.44
CA TRP A 155 6.35 -12.94 25.96
C TRP A 155 5.85 -12.18 27.18
N ASN A 156 5.60 -10.88 27.08
CA ASN A 156 4.86 -10.19 28.14
C ASN A 156 3.43 -10.74 28.10
N ASP A 157 3.20 -11.91 28.71
CA ASP A 157 1.86 -12.46 28.96
C ASP A 157 1.01 -11.46 29.78
N GLU A 158 1.66 -10.46 30.39
CA GLU A 158 1.05 -9.39 31.18
C GLU A 158 0.46 -8.23 30.34
N GLU A 159 0.87 -8.03 29.08
CA GLU A 159 0.27 -7.01 28.18
C GLU A 159 -0.03 -7.60 26.79
N PRO A 160 -1.21 -8.23 26.59
CA PRO A 160 -1.67 -8.65 25.27
C PRO A 160 -1.78 -7.45 24.32
N ASP A 161 -1.79 -7.74 23.01
CA ASP A 161 -1.92 -6.80 21.90
C ASP A 161 -2.59 -5.46 22.30
N SER A 162 -1.80 -4.40 22.27
CA SER A 162 -2.25 -3.06 22.63
C SER A 162 -2.94 -2.41 21.44
N ILE A 163 -4.09 -1.78 21.68
CA ILE A 163 -4.74 -0.93 20.68
C ILE A 163 -4.16 0.46 20.82
N PHE A 164 -3.59 0.99 19.73
CA PHE A 164 -3.03 2.34 19.68
C PHE A 164 -4.03 3.33 19.09
N LEU A 165 -4.83 2.87 18.13
CA LEU A 165 -5.69 3.72 17.34
C LEU A 165 -6.83 2.89 16.72
N THR A 166 -8.03 3.45 16.68
CA THR A 166 -9.18 2.93 15.96
C THR A 166 -9.53 3.91 14.86
N THR A 167 -9.70 3.42 13.65
CA THR A 167 -10.10 4.26 12.53
C THR A 167 -11.61 4.37 12.45
N GLY A 168 -12.12 5.55 12.15
CA GLY A 168 -13.50 5.80 11.78
C GLY A 168 -13.54 6.47 10.42
N PHE A 169 -14.45 6.06 9.55
CA PHE A 169 -14.61 6.70 8.25
C PHE A 169 -16.07 6.97 7.92
N PHE A 170 -16.31 8.06 7.19
CA PHE A 170 -17.64 8.34 6.64
C PHE A 170 -17.81 7.59 5.33
N GLN A 171 -18.67 6.58 5.36
CA GLN A 171 -19.06 5.82 4.19
C GLN A 171 -20.20 6.52 3.45
N ARG A 172 -19.98 6.84 2.18
CA ARG A 172 -21.00 7.37 1.27
C ARG A 172 -21.75 6.23 0.60
N SER A 173 -23.06 6.40 0.44
CA SER A 173 -23.95 5.45 -0.24
C SER A 173 -25.06 6.18 -0.96
N ILE A 174 -25.61 5.56 -2.00
CA ILE A 174 -26.67 6.12 -2.84
C ILE A 174 -27.85 5.15 -2.83
N GLU A 175 -29.05 5.69 -2.62
CA GLU A 175 -30.29 4.94 -2.72
C GLU A 175 -30.97 5.20 -4.07
N CYS A 176 -31.25 4.12 -4.80
CA CYS A 176 -31.95 4.16 -6.09
C CYS A 176 -32.85 2.93 -6.21
N GLY A 177 -34.13 3.13 -6.57
CA GLY A 177 -35.08 2.03 -6.71
C GLY A 177 -35.29 1.19 -5.43
N GLY A 178 -35.19 1.83 -4.26
CA GLY A 178 -35.27 1.13 -2.96
C GLY A 178 -34.05 0.26 -2.62
N LYS A 179 -32.98 0.29 -3.42
CA LYS A 179 -31.71 -0.40 -3.16
C LYS A 179 -30.64 0.61 -2.73
N LYS A 180 -29.84 0.24 -1.75
CA LYS A 180 -28.68 1.02 -1.27
C LYS A 180 -27.41 0.49 -1.91
N PHE A 181 -26.67 1.37 -2.60
CA PHE A 181 -25.41 1.06 -3.25
C PHE A 181 -24.25 1.77 -2.55
N PRO A 182 -23.12 1.10 -2.28
CA PRO A 182 -21.95 1.78 -1.74
C PRO A 182 -21.32 2.69 -2.80
N VAL A 183 -20.70 3.78 -2.35
CA VAL A 183 -19.77 4.54 -3.19
C VAL A 183 -18.37 3.94 -3.05
N CYS A 184 -17.69 3.77 -4.18
CA CYS A 184 -16.37 3.16 -4.33
C CYS A 184 -15.44 4.12 -5.10
N GLY A 185 -14.15 3.83 -5.16
CA GLY A 185 -13.16 4.66 -5.86
C GLY A 185 -12.46 5.69 -4.96
N PRO A 186 -11.54 6.48 -5.53
CA PRO A 186 -10.61 7.31 -4.75
C PRO A 186 -11.15 8.69 -4.35
N GLY A 187 -12.35 9.09 -4.81
CA GLY A 187 -12.82 10.48 -4.70
C GLY A 187 -13.21 10.94 -3.30
N SER A 188 -14.25 10.33 -2.72
CA SER A 188 -14.74 10.66 -1.39
C SER A 188 -13.99 9.91 -0.31
N ARG A 189 -13.28 10.65 0.54
CA ARG A 189 -12.50 10.11 1.65
C ARG A 189 -12.67 11.01 2.86
N ALA A 190 -13.08 10.44 3.97
CA ALA A 190 -13.08 11.11 5.27
C ALA A 190 -12.83 10.05 6.33
N SER A 191 -11.55 9.82 6.61
CA SER A 191 -11.06 8.82 7.57
C SER A 191 -10.30 9.51 8.70
N PHE A 192 -10.54 9.05 9.92
CA PHE A 192 -10.04 9.62 11.17
C PHE A 192 -9.43 8.50 11.99
N GLY A 193 -8.21 8.68 12.46
CA GLY A 193 -7.57 7.79 13.42
C GLY A 193 -7.74 8.34 14.83
N VAL A 194 -8.54 7.66 15.65
CA VAL A 194 -8.84 8.05 17.03
C VAL A 194 -8.04 7.19 17.99
N GLY A 195 -7.29 7.81 18.90
CA GLY A 195 -6.43 7.13 19.87
C GLY A 195 -6.86 7.37 21.31
N ALA A 196 -5.89 7.28 22.23
CA ALA A 196 -6.11 7.48 23.66
C ALA A 196 -6.83 8.80 23.99
N GLY A 197 -7.80 8.73 24.91
CA GLY A 197 -8.61 9.88 25.32
C GLY A 197 -9.61 10.37 24.26
N ASN A 198 -10.00 9.52 23.30
CA ASN A 198 -10.91 9.85 22.19
C ASN A 198 -10.43 11.04 21.34
N LYS A 199 -9.10 11.22 21.25
CA LYS A 199 -8.48 12.27 20.43
C LYS A 199 -8.19 11.76 19.03
N ILE A 200 -8.34 12.64 18.05
CA ILE A 200 -7.99 12.36 16.65
C ILE A 200 -6.50 12.65 16.45
N PHE A 201 -5.76 11.66 15.98
CA PHE A 201 -4.32 11.72 15.69
C PHE A 201 -4.00 11.56 14.20
N SER A 202 -4.85 10.92 13.42
CA SER A 202 -4.66 10.80 11.97
C SER A 202 -5.90 11.29 11.24
N LEU A 203 -5.71 11.92 10.09
CA LEU A 203 -6.78 12.43 9.26
C LEU A 203 -6.44 12.20 7.80
N SER A 204 -7.43 11.75 7.03
CA SER A 204 -7.41 11.74 5.58
C SER A 204 -8.75 12.19 5.04
N TYR A 205 -8.82 13.44 4.58
CA TYR A 205 -10.05 14.11 4.17
C TYR A 205 -9.93 14.62 2.74
N ARG A 206 -10.93 14.30 1.92
CA ARG A 206 -11.19 14.84 0.58
C ARG A 206 -12.65 14.57 0.29
N TRP A 207 -13.45 15.62 0.22
CA TRP A 207 -14.88 15.43 0.04
C TRP A 207 -15.48 16.52 -0.82
N LYS A 208 -16.22 16.11 -1.85
CA LYS A 208 -17.01 16.99 -2.71
C LYS A 208 -18.49 16.63 -2.53
N PRO A 209 -19.37 17.59 -2.20
CA PRO A 209 -20.80 17.33 -2.09
C PRO A 209 -21.33 16.92 -3.46
N ALA A 210 -22.16 15.88 -3.49
CA ALA A 210 -22.70 15.30 -4.71
C ALA A 210 -24.19 15.65 -4.89
N LYS A 211 -24.56 16.13 -6.08
CA LYS A 211 -25.95 16.47 -6.43
C LYS A 211 -26.46 15.61 -7.57
N LYS A 212 -27.75 15.30 -7.58
CA LYS A 212 -28.38 14.59 -8.72
C LYS A 212 -28.21 15.43 -9.98
N SER A 213 -27.64 14.82 -11.01
CA SER A 213 -27.39 15.51 -12.28
C SER A 213 -28.62 15.53 -13.20
N GLY A 214 -29.63 14.71 -12.92
CA GLY A 214 -30.77 14.45 -13.80
C GLY A 214 -30.45 13.47 -14.93
N LYS A 215 -29.18 13.03 -15.06
CA LYS A 215 -28.77 11.99 -16.01
C LYS A 215 -28.97 10.62 -15.37
N LYS A 216 -29.44 9.67 -16.17
CA LYS A 216 -29.60 8.27 -15.78
C LYS A 216 -28.90 7.36 -16.77
N ILE A 217 -28.24 6.33 -16.27
CA ILE A 217 -27.57 5.30 -17.07
C ILE A 217 -28.41 4.03 -16.98
N LYS A 218 -28.83 3.52 -18.14
CA LYS A 218 -29.47 2.20 -18.23
C LYS A 218 -28.38 1.13 -18.25
N ALA A 219 -28.54 0.12 -17.41
CA ALA A 219 -27.62 -1.01 -17.39
C ALA A 219 -27.68 -1.81 -18.70
N ASN A 220 -26.51 -2.21 -19.18
CA ASN A 220 -26.39 -3.20 -20.23
C ASN A 220 -26.88 -4.56 -19.73
N HIS A 221 -27.39 -5.39 -20.65
CA HIS A 221 -27.71 -6.79 -20.35
C HIS A 221 -26.47 -7.55 -19.88
N ALA A 222 -26.67 -8.50 -18.96
CA ALA A 222 -25.59 -9.26 -18.33
C ALA A 222 -24.65 -9.91 -19.34
N GLU A 223 -25.16 -10.41 -20.47
CA GLU A 223 -24.36 -11.04 -21.53
C GLU A 223 -23.38 -10.05 -22.16
N LYS A 224 -23.81 -8.81 -22.39
CA LYS A 224 -22.98 -7.76 -22.98
C LYS A 224 -21.91 -7.29 -21.99
N VAL A 225 -22.27 -7.15 -20.72
CA VAL A 225 -21.33 -6.84 -19.64
C VAL A 225 -20.29 -7.95 -19.51
N ALA A 226 -20.73 -9.22 -19.54
CA ALA A 226 -19.84 -10.37 -19.47
C ALA A 226 -18.86 -10.40 -20.64
N GLN A 227 -19.31 -10.09 -21.87
CA GLN A 227 -18.42 -9.96 -23.02
C GLN A 227 -17.38 -8.84 -22.85
N ALA A 228 -17.79 -7.68 -22.32
CA ALA A 228 -16.88 -6.57 -22.07
C ALA A 228 -15.82 -6.93 -21.00
N ILE A 229 -16.23 -7.60 -19.92
CA ILE A 229 -15.32 -8.07 -18.87
C ILE A 229 -14.35 -9.11 -19.43
N LYS A 230 -14.86 -10.12 -20.17
CA LYS A 230 -14.03 -11.15 -20.80
C LYS A 230 -12.99 -10.52 -21.70
N LYS A 231 -13.41 -9.63 -22.61
CA LYS A 231 -12.51 -8.90 -23.51
C LYS A 231 -11.44 -8.08 -22.79
N ALA A 232 -11.78 -7.44 -21.67
CA ALA A 232 -10.82 -6.65 -20.92
C ALA A 232 -9.83 -7.49 -20.10
N LEU A 233 -10.19 -8.74 -19.79
CA LEU A 233 -9.35 -9.69 -19.04
C LEU A 233 -8.66 -10.71 -19.96
N GLU A 234 -8.98 -10.72 -21.25
CA GLU A 234 -8.28 -11.52 -22.27
C GLU A 234 -6.79 -11.17 -22.29
N GLY A 235 -5.95 -12.21 -22.42
CA GLY A 235 -4.49 -12.05 -22.42
C GLY A 235 -3.83 -11.94 -21.03
N LYS A 236 -4.62 -12.02 -19.95
CA LYS A 236 -4.11 -12.04 -18.55
C LYS A 236 -4.04 -13.47 -17.96
N GLY A 237 -3.86 -14.48 -18.81
CA GLY A 237 -3.91 -15.89 -18.43
C GLY A 237 -5.35 -16.40 -18.25
N ARG A 238 -5.52 -17.51 -17.53
CA ARG A 238 -6.84 -18.04 -17.19
C ARG A 238 -7.41 -17.24 -16.04
N VAL A 239 -8.48 -16.48 -16.25
CA VAL A 239 -9.08 -15.66 -15.19
C VAL A 239 -10.46 -16.19 -14.83
N LYS A 240 -10.71 -16.47 -13.56
CA LYS A 240 -12.03 -16.77 -13.02
C LYS A 240 -12.59 -15.55 -12.32
N VAL A 241 -13.71 -15.01 -12.81
CA VAL A 241 -14.41 -13.95 -12.10
C VAL A 241 -15.15 -14.56 -10.92
N LYS A 242 -14.74 -14.18 -9.70
CA LYS A 242 -15.34 -14.65 -8.45
C LYS A 242 -16.59 -13.86 -8.08
N HIS A 243 -16.58 -12.56 -8.34
CA HIS A 243 -17.59 -11.66 -7.84
C HIS A 243 -17.78 -10.45 -8.73
N VAL A 244 -19.04 -10.05 -8.89
CA VAL A 244 -19.44 -8.81 -9.54
C VAL A 244 -20.50 -8.16 -8.66
N ASP A 245 -20.23 -6.95 -8.19
CA ASP A 245 -21.23 -6.13 -7.51
C ASP A 245 -21.39 -4.76 -8.16
N THR A 246 -22.48 -4.08 -7.81
CA THR A 246 -22.76 -2.73 -8.27
C THR A 246 -22.35 -1.73 -7.20
N CYS A 247 -21.52 -0.77 -7.57
CA CYS A 247 -21.18 0.38 -6.73
C CYS A 247 -21.24 1.68 -7.54
N TYR A 248 -21.20 2.79 -6.84
CA TYR A 248 -21.11 4.11 -7.44
C TYR A 248 -19.66 4.58 -7.40
N TYR A 249 -18.99 4.65 -8.55
CA TYR A 249 -17.59 5.05 -8.65
C TYR A 249 -17.47 6.57 -8.55
N ASP A 250 -16.78 7.03 -7.51
CA ASP A 250 -16.38 8.42 -7.31
C ASP A 250 -14.91 8.59 -7.71
N SER A 251 -14.69 9.22 -8.87
CA SER A 251 -13.34 9.54 -9.36
C SER A 251 -12.69 10.70 -8.58
N GLY A 252 -13.49 11.48 -7.84
CA GLY A 252 -13.09 12.73 -7.19
C GLY A 252 -12.93 13.90 -8.17
N VAL A 253 -13.27 13.71 -9.45
CA VAL A 253 -13.09 14.72 -10.50
C VAL A 253 -14.39 15.52 -10.70
N GLN A 254 -15.34 15.03 -11.50
CA GLN A 254 -16.60 15.75 -11.80
C GLN A 254 -17.87 14.94 -11.47
N TYR A 255 -17.83 13.61 -11.49
CA TYR A 255 -19.03 12.80 -11.31
C TYR A 255 -18.85 11.61 -10.36
N ILE A 256 -19.98 11.16 -9.81
CA ILE A 256 -20.16 9.82 -9.25
C ILE A 256 -21.14 9.07 -10.15
N GLN A 257 -20.74 7.90 -10.64
CA GLN A 257 -21.51 7.13 -11.62
C GLN A 257 -21.60 5.64 -11.28
N PRO A 258 -22.68 4.95 -11.66
CA PRO A 258 -22.83 3.52 -11.41
C PRO A 258 -21.83 2.69 -12.24
N VAL A 259 -21.17 1.74 -11.59
CA VAL A 259 -20.23 0.79 -12.20
C VAL A 259 -20.45 -0.63 -11.68
N TYR A 260 -19.95 -1.61 -12.42
CA TYR A 260 -19.69 -2.95 -11.89
C TYR A 260 -18.26 -2.99 -11.34
N ARG A 261 -18.12 -3.41 -10.09
CA ARG A 261 -16.83 -3.75 -9.50
C ARG A 261 -16.66 -5.27 -9.59
N VAL A 262 -15.56 -5.67 -10.22
CA VAL A 262 -15.28 -7.04 -10.62
C VAL A 262 -14.03 -7.52 -9.90
N LEU A 263 -14.17 -8.60 -9.13
CA LEU A 263 -13.02 -9.34 -8.61
C LEU A 263 -12.79 -10.60 -9.45
N GLY A 264 -11.65 -10.64 -10.13
CA GLY A 264 -11.12 -11.80 -10.81
C GLY A 264 -10.04 -12.50 -9.99
N GLU A 265 -9.90 -13.79 -10.23
CA GLU A 265 -8.80 -14.61 -9.80
C GLU A 265 -8.08 -15.13 -11.03
N SER A 266 -6.83 -14.72 -11.22
CA SER A 266 -5.98 -15.19 -12.30
C SER A 266 -5.22 -16.44 -11.87
N PHE A 267 -5.24 -17.41 -12.77
CA PHE A 267 -4.46 -18.62 -12.75
C PHE A 267 -3.49 -18.56 -13.94
N PRO A 268 -2.27 -19.06 -13.77
CA PRO A 268 -1.38 -19.25 -14.90
C PRO A 268 -1.96 -20.29 -15.86
N GLU A 269 -1.48 -20.26 -17.09
CA GLU A 269 -1.75 -21.31 -18.06
C GLU A 269 -1.28 -22.66 -17.51
N ASP A 270 -2.08 -23.72 -17.71
CA ASP A 270 -1.85 -25.08 -17.22
C ASP A 270 -0.51 -25.64 -17.74
N ASN A 271 0.60 -25.25 -17.13
CA ASN A 271 1.88 -25.91 -17.24
C ASN A 271 1.98 -26.90 -16.09
N HIS A 272 2.05 -28.19 -16.45
CA HIS A 272 2.00 -29.35 -15.56
C HIS A 272 3.03 -29.36 -14.39
N ASP A 273 3.90 -28.36 -14.29
CA ASP A 273 4.98 -28.27 -13.30
C ASP A 273 4.82 -27.14 -12.24
N ASN A 274 3.80 -26.26 -12.32
CA ASN A 274 3.76 -25.06 -11.48
C ASN A 274 2.56 -25.01 -10.51
N ALA A 275 2.82 -25.30 -9.23
CA ALA A 275 1.93 -24.99 -8.11
C ALA A 275 1.86 -23.47 -7.91
N THR A 276 1.04 -22.81 -8.72
CA THR A 276 1.00 -21.36 -8.81
C THR A 276 -0.19 -20.83 -8.02
N GLU A 277 0.07 -19.91 -7.10
CA GLU A 277 -0.99 -19.29 -6.32
C GLU A 277 -1.79 -18.34 -7.20
N SER A 278 -3.11 -18.42 -6.99
CA SER A 278 -4.06 -17.54 -7.61
C SER A 278 -3.82 -16.08 -7.18
N SER A 279 -3.81 -15.18 -8.15
CA SER A 279 -3.68 -13.76 -7.90
C SER A 279 -5.03 -13.07 -8.09
N GLU A 280 -5.28 -12.00 -7.35
CA GLU A 280 -6.57 -11.33 -7.36
C GLU A 280 -6.51 -9.98 -8.08
N ILE A 281 -7.50 -9.75 -8.94
CA ILE A 281 -7.59 -8.60 -9.82
C ILE A 281 -8.88 -7.85 -9.51
N LEU A 282 -8.77 -6.62 -9.02
CA LEU A 282 -9.90 -5.72 -8.85
C LEU A 282 -9.98 -4.75 -10.04
N ARG A 283 -11.15 -4.67 -10.70
CA ARG A 283 -11.41 -3.75 -11.80
C ARG A 283 -12.81 -3.15 -11.71
N PHE A 284 -12.98 -1.99 -12.35
CA PHE A 284 -14.26 -1.30 -12.45
C PHE A 284 -14.66 -1.21 -13.92
N PHE A 285 -15.93 -1.48 -14.19
CA PHE A 285 -16.51 -1.48 -15.54
C PHE A 285 -17.76 -0.60 -15.58
N PRO A 286 -17.95 0.21 -16.62
CA PRO A 286 -19.17 1.02 -16.74
C PRO A 286 -20.42 0.13 -16.84
N ILE A 287 -21.51 0.56 -16.21
CA ILE A 287 -22.78 -0.19 -16.23
C ILE A 287 -23.51 -0.11 -17.58
N GLY A 288 -23.33 0.99 -18.32
CA GLY A 288 -23.98 1.24 -19.62
C GLY A 288 -22.99 1.72 -20.68
N ASP A 289 -23.49 1.98 -21.89
CA ASP A 289 -22.67 2.35 -23.05
C ASP A 289 -22.16 3.81 -23.02
N GLU A 290 -22.82 4.66 -22.26
CA GLU A 290 -22.54 6.10 -22.20
C GLU A 290 -22.13 6.51 -20.77
N PRO A 291 -20.93 6.11 -20.30
CA PRO A 291 -20.44 6.59 -19.01
C PRO A 291 -20.17 8.10 -19.09
N VAL A 292 -20.44 8.81 -18.00
CA VAL A 292 -20.21 10.27 -17.93
C VAL A 292 -18.74 10.63 -17.74
N GLU A 293 -17.94 9.69 -17.24
CA GLU A 293 -16.49 9.77 -17.16
C GLU A 293 -15.87 8.42 -17.53
N ASN A 294 -14.66 8.44 -18.07
CA ASN A 294 -13.91 7.21 -18.26
C ASN A 294 -13.55 6.61 -16.90
N VAL A 295 -14.15 5.46 -16.60
CA VAL A 295 -13.71 4.63 -15.48
C VAL A 295 -12.44 3.95 -15.94
N LEU A 296 -11.28 4.45 -15.49
CA LEU A 296 -10.04 3.73 -15.73
C LEU A 296 -10.16 2.36 -15.06
N PRO A 297 -10.00 1.24 -15.79
CA PRO A 297 -9.99 -0.08 -15.17
C PRO A 297 -8.81 -0.08 -14.20
N GLY A 298 -9.10 -0.04 -12.89
CA GLY A 298 -8.13 0.17 -11.82
C GLY A 298 -6.83 -0.60 -12.07
N GLY A 299 -5.81 0.10 -12.51
CA GLY A 299 -4.47 -0.39 -12.72
C GLY A 299 -3.56 0.66 -12.14
N ALA A 300 -2.51 0.22 -11.46
CA ALA A 300 -1.42 1.07 -10.99
C ALA A 300 -1.16 2.17 -12.05
N ALA A 301 -1.22 3.43 -11.61
CA ALA A 301 -1.16 4.58 -12.50
C ALA A 301 -0.05 4.35 -13.54
N ALA A 302 -0.41 4.44 -14.84
CA ALA A 302 0.47 4.12 -15.95
C ALA A 302 1.88 4.65 -15.66
N ALA A 303 2.81 3.75 -15.32
CA ALA A 303 4.19 4.10 -15.12
C ALA A 303 4.63 4.84 -16.39
N SER A 304 5.16 6.06 -16.23
CA SER A 304 5.53 6.90 -17.36
C SER A 304 6.33 6.06 -18.36
N GLU A 305 5.83 5.96 -19.60
CA GLU A 305 6.56 5.34 -20.70
C GLU A 305 7.99 5.94 -20.74
N GLY A 306 9.02 5.11 -20.57
CA GLY A 306 10.42 5.56 -20.71
C GLY A 306 11.40 5.12 -19.63
N GLN A 307 11.00 4.48 -18.52
CA GLN A 307 11.98 3.86 -17.62
C GLN A 307 12.49 2.53 -18.22
N PRO A 308 13.82 2.27 -18.22
CA PRO A 308 14.34 0.96 -18.59
C PRO A 308 13.80 -0.09 -17.61
N GLY A 309 13.41 -1.25 -18.13
CA GLY A 309 12.96 -2.38 -17.30
C GLY A 309 14.05 -2.89 -16.36
N PRO A 310 13.70 -3.78 -15.40
CA PRO A 310 14.68 -4.39 -14.51
C PRO A 310 15.76 -5.12 -15.31
N ALA A 311 17.00 -5.01 -14.85
CA ALA A 311 18.12 -5.74 -15.44
C ALA A 311 18.29 -7.11 -14.79
N GLU A 312 19.00 -8.01 -15.47
CA GLU A 312 19.51 -9.22 -14.81
C GLU A 312 20.65 -8.86 -13.84
N PRO A 313 20.69 -9.45 -12.64
CA PRO A 313 21.84 -9.34 -11.75
C PRO A 313 23.08 -9.89 -12.45
N LYS A 314 24.09 -9.05 -12.68
CA LYS A 314 25.40 -9.51 -13.17
C LYS A 314 26.29 -9.82 -11.98
N GLU A 315 26.69 -11.08 -11.81
CA GLU A 315 27.74 -11.43 -10.87
C GLU A 315 29.04 -10.72 -11.29
N ASN A 316 29.67 -10.03 -10.34
CA ASN A 316 30.94 -9.31 -10.46
C ASN A 316 30.87 -7.95 -11.18
N GLN A 317 30.56 -6.92 -10.43
CA GLN A 317 31.52 -5.88 -10.06
C GLN A 317 30.91 -5.07 -8.93
N HIS A 318 31.73 -4.60 -7.98
CA HIS A 318 31.39 -3.35 -7.30
C HIS A 318 31.12 -2.36 -8.44
N THR A 319 29.86 -2.02 -8.71
CA THR A 319 29.60 -0.68 -9.21
C THR A 319 30.14 0.18 -8.09
N GLU A 320 31.38 0.64 -8.24
CA GLU A 320 31.80 1.88 -7.62
C GLU A 320 30.64 2.82 -7.96
N VAL A 321 29.81 3.11 -6.97
CA VAL A 321 28.89 4.22 -7.04
C VAL A 321 29.84 5.36 -7.33
N ALA A 322 29.96 5.73 -8.60
CA ALA A 322 30.83 6.78 -9.04
C ALA A 322 30.32 7.99 -8.28
N ARG A 323 30.98 8.30 -7.16
CA ARG A 323 30.85 9.60 -6.56
C ARG A 323 31.22 10.49 -7.72
N SER A 324 30.25 11.23 -8.23
CA SER A 324 30.51 12.46 -8.94
C SER A 324 31.19 13.38 -7.94
N LEU A 325 32.45 13.08 -7.61
CA LEU A 325 33.38 14.03 -7.06
C LEU A 325 33.61 14.99 -8.20
N LYS A 326 32.78 16.04 -8.26
CA LYS A 326 33.06 17.21 -9.08
C LYS A 326 34.52 17.57 -8.86
N ARG A 327 35.35 17.35 -9.89
CA ARG A 327 36.82 17.48 -9.82
C ARG A 327 37.31 18.93 -9.79
N ASN A 328 36.41 19.91 -9.65
CA ASN A 328 36.80 21.32 -9.60
C ASN A 328 36.93 21.79 -8.16
N TYR A 329 38.18 21.96 -7.73
CA TYR A 329 38.61 22.61 -6.49
C TYR A 329 37.95 24.00 -6.28
N PHE A 330 37.52 24.66 -7.37
CA PHE A 330 36.80 25.94 -7.31
C PHE A 330 35.29 25.81 -7.05
N GLU A 331 34.62 24.70 -7.42
CA GLU A 331 33.22 24.43 -7.03
C GLU A 331 33.13 23.96 -5.56
N ALA A 332 34.16 23.28 -5.06
CA ALA A 332 34.27 22.84 -3.66
C ALA A 332 34.41 24.00 -2.67
N ARG A 333 34.77 25.21 -3.13
CA ARG A 333 34.84 26.41 -2.29
C ARG A 333 33.51 27.16 -2.23
N THR A 334 32.69 27.09 -3.28
CA THR A 334 31.30 27.58 -3.25
C THR A 334 30.44 26.70 -2.33
N SER A 335 30.73 25.39 -2.25
CA SER A 335 30.03 24.44 -1.36
C SER A 335 30.36 24.55 0.13
N LEU A 336 31.32 25.39 0.55
CA LEU A 336 31.54 25.68 1.98
C LEU A 336 30.55 26.71 2.53
N TYR A 337 29.87 27.46 1.65
CA TYR A 337 28.87 28.47 2.01
C TYR A 337 27.46 28.14 1.49
N GLU A 338 27.30 27.10 0.68
CA GLU A 338 25.99 26.61 0.22
C GLU A 338 25.52 25.43 1.08
N ARG A 339 24.51 25.70 1.92
CA ARG A 339 23.43 24.80 2.38
C ARG A 339 23.82 23.33 2.60
N SER A 340 23.71 22.85 3.85
CA SER A 340 23.71 21.41 4.21
C SER A 340 23.18 20.52 3.08
N GLY A 341 24.07 19.78 2.41
CA GLY A 341 23.70 18.97 1.26
C GLY A 341 22.57 18.01 1.63
N LYS A 342 21.60 17.82 0.71
CA LYS A 342 20.49 16.89 0.93
C LYS A 342 21.05 15.50 1.31
N PRO A 343 20.52 14.83 2.34
CA PRO A 343 20.92 13.47 2.65
C PRO A 343 20.72 12.59 1.42
N THR A 344 21.68 11.72 1.13
CA THR A 344 21.64 10.82 -0.02
C THR A 344 21.27 9.41 0.41
N ILE A 345 20.25 8.83 -0.22
CA ILE A 345 19.71 7.50 0.11
C ILE A 345 19.77 6.62 -1.13
N THR A 346 20.49 5.50 -1.05
CA THR A 346 20.53 4.50 -2.13
C THR A 346 19.29 3.61 -2.07
N VAL A 347 18.67 3.39 -3.23
CA VAL A 347 17.42 2.63 -3.38
C VAL A 347 17.66 1.42 -4.27
N GLY A 348 17.19 0.26 -3.82
CA GLY A 348 17.12 -0.98 -4.60
C GLY A 348 15.67 -1.38 -4.85
N ARG A 349 15.37 -1.83 -6.07
CA ARG A 349 14.05 -2.35 -6.46
C ARG A 349 14.22 -3.74 -7.07
N TYR A 350 13.52 -4.72 -6.50
CA TYR A 350 13.68 -6.13 -6.80
C TYR A 350 12.32 -6.72 -7.17
N VAL A 351 12.15 -7.07 -8.45
CA VAL A 351 10.83 -7.35 -9.03
C VAL A 351 10.67 -8.84 -9.34
N THR A 352 9.44 -9.34 -9.16
CA THR A 352 9.03 -10.69 -9.58
C THR A 352 9.20 -10.87 -11.08
N GLN A 353 9.84 -11.96 -11.49
CA GLN A 353 10.06 -12.29 -12.89
C GLN A 353 9.15 -13.43 -13.37
N LYS A 354 8.86 -13.44 -14.68
CA LYS A 354 8.11 -14.51 -15.37
C LYS A 354 6.71 -14.73 -14.79
N ASP A 355 6.09 -13.64 -14.35
CA ASP A 355 4.77 -13.64 -13.75
C ASP A 355 3.71 -13.14 -14.73
N ILE A 356 2.48 -13.64 -14.58
CA ILE A 356 1.34 -13.12 -15.35
C ILE A 356 0.93 -11.70 -14.92
N HIS A 357 1.36 -11.25 -13.73
CA HIS A 357 1.19 -9.91 -13.16
C HIS A 357 2.45 -9.05 -13.23
N GLU A 358 3.42 -9.41 -14.09
CA GLU A 358 4.67 -8.66 -14.23
C GLU A 358 4.44 -7.16 -14.49
N VAL A 359 3.41 -6.80 -15.27
CA VAL A 359 3.05 -5.41 -15.55
C VAL A 359 2.68 -4.64 -14.28
N GLU A 360 1.88 -5.24 -13.41
CA GLU A 360 1.44 -4.65 -12.15
C GLU A 360 2.62 -4.47 -11.19
N PHE A 361 3.48 -5.48 -11.02
CA PHE A 361 4.70 -5.37 -10.21
C PHE A 361 5.66 -4.28 -10.73
N LEU A 362 5.84 -4.19 -12.05
CA LEU A 362 6.66 -3.14 -12.67
C LEU A 362 6.06 -1.75 -12.46
N ALA A 363 4.74 -1.63 -12.53
CA ALA A 363 4.06 -0.36 -12.33
C ALA A 363 4.25 0.15 -10.90
N ASN A 364 4.08 -0.72 -9.90
CA ASN A 364 4.34 -0.37 -8.49
C ASN A 364 5.80 0.01 -8.25
N ALA A 365 6.76 -0.80 -8.72
CA ALA A 365 8.18 -0.50 -8.58
C ALA A 365 8.59 0.82 -9.23
N ASN A 366 8.03 1.15 -10.41
CA ASN A 366 8.29 2.40 -11.10
C ASN A 366 7.58 3.59 -10.43
N GLY A 367 6.34 3.43 -10.00
CA GLY A 367 5.59 4.44 -9.24
C GLY A 367 6.27 4.79 -7.91
N PHE A 368 6.80 3.78 -7.22
CA PHE A 368 7.62 3.93 -6.01
C PHE A 368 8.84 4.82 -6.28
N TRP A 369 9.64 4.48 -7.29
CA TRP A 369 10.83 5.27 -7.65
C TRP A 369 10.48 6.69 -8.07
N ASN A 370 9.49 6.86 -8.95
CA ASN A 370 9.08 8.19 -9.43
C ASN A 370 8.62 9.09 -8.28
N SER A 371 7.94 8.51 -7.29
CA SER A 371 7.53 9.22 -6.08
C SER A 371 8.72 9.63 -5.22
N LEU A 372 9.69 8.75 -4.98
CA LEU A 372 10.94 9.11 -4.28
C LEU A 372 11.75 10.17 -5.03
N ALA A 373 11.91 10.00 -6.35
CA ALA A 373 12.68 10.90 -7.20
C ALA A 373 12.11 12.33 -7.26
N SER A 374 10.83 12.50 -6.94
CA SER A 374 10.18 13.82 -6.82
C SER A 374 10.60 14.61 -5.56
N SER A 375 11.34 13.99 -4.62
CA SER A 375 11.73 14.64 -3.38
C SER A 375 12.57 15.89 -3.60
N THR A 376 12.16 16.98 -2.96
CA THR A 376 12.94 18.22 -2.91
C THR A 376 13.87 18.27 -1.70
N SER A 377 13.77 17.33 -0.75
CA SER A 377 14.48 17.37 0.53
C SER A 377 15.53 16.27 0.70
N ILE A 378 15.40 15.15 -0.01
CA ILE A 378 16.29 14.00 0.04
C ILE A 378 16.80 13.71 -1.38
N ASN A 379 18.06 13.34 -1.53
CA ASN A 379 18.62 12.89 -2.79
C ASN A 379 18.54 11.36 -2.89
N PHE A 380 17.47 10.82 -3.47
CA PHE A 380 17.37 9.39 -3.72
C PHE A 380 18.19 8.98 -4.95
N VAL A 381 18.88 7.84 -4.87
CA VAL A 381 19.71 7.30 -5.94
C VAL A 381 19.22 5.89 -6.28
N ASN A 382 18.68 5.71 -7.48
CA ASN A 382 18.26 4.41 -8.01
C ASN A 382 19.49 3.56 -8.27
N SER A 383 19.93 2.84 -7.24
CA SER A 383 21.22 2.14 -7.24
C SER A 383 21.11 0.77 -7.85
N GLN A 384 19.95 0.12 -7.69
CA GLN A 384 19.68 -1.21 -8.22
C GLN A 384 18.23 -1.32 -8.70
N TYR A 385 18.05 -1.90 -9.88
CA TYR A 385 16.73 -2.26 -10.40
C TYR A 385 16.82 -3.59 -11.15
N TYR A 386 16.44 -4.68 -10.48
CA TYR A 386 16.71 -6.02 -10.95
C TYR A 386 15.50 -6.94 -10.93
N TRP A 387 15.49 -7.91 -11.84
CA TRP A 387 14.78 -9.16 -11.62
C TRP A 387 15.42 -9.88 -10.44
N ALA A 388 14.60 -10.43 -9.57
CA ALA A 388 15.06 -10.85 -8.26
C ALA A 388 15.05 -12.38 -8.13
N PRO A 389 16.13 -13.10 -8.43
CA PRO A 389 16.22 -14.51 -8.06
C PRO A 389 16.48 -14.66 -6.55
N SER A 390 15.99 -15.73 -5.91
CA SER A 390 16.01 -15.85 -4.44
C SER A 390 17.40 -15.70 -3.80
N TRP A 391 18.45 -16.11 -4.52
CA TRP A 391 19.83 -16.07 -4.04
C TRP A 391 20.32 -14.65 -3.76
N ILE A 392 19.74 -13.58 -4.35
CA ILE A 392 20.12 -12.19 -4.02
C ILE A 392 19.75 -11.81 -2.59
N TYR A 393 18.82 -12.53 -1.96
CA TYR A 393 18.43 -12.35 -0.56
C TYR A 393 19.24 -13.23 0.39
N GLY A 394 19.92 -14.26 -0.11
CA GLY A 394 20.74 -15.16 0.69
C GLY A 394 22.21 -14.91 0.48
N SER A 395 22.85 -15.81 -0.26
CA SER A 395 24.28 -15.74 -0.57
C SER A 395 24.67 -14.41 -1.22
N GLY A 396 23.83 -13.84 -2.08
CA GLY A 396 24.06 -12.58 -2.78
C GLY A 396 23.79 -11.31 -1.96
N ALA A 397 23.19 -11.41 -0.76
CA ALA A 397 22.62 -10.26 -0.04
C ALA A 397 23.56 -9.06 0.06
N ARG A 398 24.84 -9.29 0.37
CA ARG A 398 25.85 -8.23 0.53
C ARG A 398 26.05 -7.35 -0.71
N TRP A 399 25.85 -7.89 -1.91
CA TRP A 399 26.05 -7.16 -3.17
C TRP A 399 24.75 -6.60 -3.73
N TYR A 400 23.61 -7.05 -3.22
CA TYR A 400 22.29 -6.66 -3.70
C TYR A 400 21.50 -5.99 -2.58
N VAL A 401 20.55 -6.70 -1.98
CA VAL A 401 19.56 -6.14 -1.05
C VAL A 401 20.22 -5.47 0.16
N ASN A 402 21.33 -6.01 0.68
CA ASN A 402 22.09 -5.43 1.79
C ASN A 402 23.16 -4.41 1.36
N SER A 403 23.14 -3.92 0.12
CA SER A 403 24.08 -2.90 -0.38
C SER A 403 23.44 -1.51 -0.57
N VAL A 404 22.11 -1.43 -0.48
CA VAL A 404 21.31 -0.19 -0.58
C VAL A 404 20.79 0.22 0.79
N ASN A 405 20.36 1.46 0.98
CA ASN A 405 19.77 1.92 2.25
C ASN A 405 18.28 1.56 2.37
N LEU A 406 17.54 1.65 1.26
CA LEU A 406 16.12 1.35 1.16
C LEU A 406 15.90 0.31 0.05
N ALA A 407 15.26 -0.81 0.36
CA ALA A 407 14.89 -1.82 -0.61
C ALA A 407 13.37 -1.98 -0.72
N LEU A 408 12.89 -2.07 -1.95
CA LEU A 408 11.54 -2.54 -2.30
C LEU A 408 11.64 -3.90 -3.00
N THR A 409 10.92 -4.89 -2.47
CA THR A 409 10.74 -6.21 -3.07
C THR A 409 9.28 -6.38 -3.42
N GLU A 410 9.00 -6.54 -4.72
CA GLU A 410 7.66 -6.81 -5.28
C GLU A 410 7.52 -8.31 -5.50
N ALA A 411 6.72 -9.01 -4.68
CA ALA A 411 6.74 -10.46 -4.59
C ALA A 411 5.38 -11.10 -4.31
N HIS A 412 5.28 -12.40 -4.57
CA HIS A 412 4.27 -13.25 -3.94
C HIS A 412 4.69 -13.59 -2.53
N GLY A 413 3.74 -13.69 -1.60
CA GLY A 413 4.05 -13.87 -0.19
C GLY A 413 3.19 -14.92 0.48
N TRP A 414 3.72 -15.43 1.59
CA TRP A 414 3.04 -16.24 2.57
C TRP A 414 3.69 -16.01 3.94
N LYS A 415 3.11 -16.58 5.00
CA LYS A 415 3.64 -16.45 6.38
C LYS A 415 5.15 -16.70 6.45
N HIS A 416 5.92 -15.64 6.68
CA HIS A 416 7.39 -15.63 6.79
C HIS A 416 8.14 -16.13 5.55
N LEU A 417 7.55 -15.94 4.37
CA LEU A 417 8.13 -16.41 3.12
C LEU A 417 7.64 -15.53 1.97
N PHE A 418 8.51 -15.33 0.97
CA PHE A 418 8.11 -14.69 -0.28
C PHE A 418 8.86 -15.30 -1.45
N SER A 419 8.35 -15.08 -2.65
CA SER A 419 9.04 -15.43 -3.89
C SER A 419 8.83 -14.35 -4.94
N THR A 420 9.93 -14.06 -5.61
CA THR A 420 10.01 -13.20 -6.78
C THR A 420 10.07 -14.01 -8.07
N TRP A 421 9.57 -15.25 -8.05
CA TRP A 421 9.54 -16.16 -9.18
C TRP A 421 8.14 -16.70 -9.45
N GLN A 422 7.64 -16.48 -10.67
CA GLN A 422 6.47 -17.10 -11.28
C GLN A 422 5.36 -17.54 -10.31
N GLY A 423 4.52 -16.59 -9.91
CA GLY A 423 3.14 -16.78 -9.46
C GLY A 423 2.95 -17.60 -8.19
N SER A 424 4.01 -18.01 -7.49
CA SER A 424 3.88 -18.81 -6.28
C SER A 424 4.92 -18.40 -5.25
N PRO A 425 4.52 -18.18 -4.00
CA PRO A 425 5.49 -18.03 -2.93
C PRO A 425 6.39 -19.27 -2.79
N ASN A 426 5.93 -20.46 -3.22
CA ASN A 426 6.65 -21.73 -3.01
C ASN A 426 7.72 -22.10 -4.05
N ILE A 427 7.78 -21.40 -5.18
CA ILE A 427 8.77 -21.65 -6.23
C ILE A 427 9.91 -20.66 -6.04
N ASP A 428 11.16 -21.14 -5.98
CA ASP A 428 12.34 -20.33 -5.61
C ASP A 428 12.14 -19.46 -4.34
N PRO A 429 11.71 -20.06 -3.20
CA PRO A 429 11.26 -19.29 -2.04
C PRO A 429 12.42 -18.67 -1.26
N VAL A 430 12.21 -17.43 -0.83
CA VAL A 430 12.97 -16.81 0.26
C VAL A 430 12.23 -17.07 1.57
N ARG A 431 12.78 -17.99 2.37
CA ARG A 431 12.24 -18.35 3.69
C ARG A 431 12.89 -17.48 4.77
N ILE A 432 12.06 -16.82 5.57
CA ILE A 432 12.52 -15.98 6.66
C ILE A 432 12.57 -16.85 7.94
N PRO A 433 13.75 -17.03 8.58
CA PRO A 433 15.05 -16.46 8.24
C PRO A 433 16.00 -17.44 7.53
N SER A 434 15.56 -18.65 7.18
CA SER A 434 16.47 -19.74 6.77
C SER A 434 17.22 -19.48 5.46
N THR A 435 16.64 -18.73 4.51
CA THR A 435 17.31 -18.34 3.25
C THR A 435 18.23 -17.13 3.45
N LEU A 436 18.01 -16.33 4.49
CA LEU A 436 18.67 -15.03 4.70
C LEU A 436 20.05 -15.19 5.36
N PRO A 437 20.94 -14.17 5.32
CA PRO A 437 22.24 -14.22 5.97
C PRO A 437 22.15 -14.54 7.47
N THR A 438 23.15 -15.23 8.01
CA THR A 438 23.19 -15.60 9.44
C THR A 438 23.48 -14.41 10.36
N ASP A 439 24.18 -13.41 9.84
CA ASP A 439 24.48 -12.13 10.49
C ASP A 439 23.36 -11.09 10.32
N GLY A 440 22.32 -11.41 9.53
CA GLY A 440 21.18 -10.53 9.28
C GLY A 440 21.48 -9.42 8.27
N TYR A 441 20.58 -8.45 8.22
CA TYR A 441 20.69 -7.24 7.39
C TYR A 441 20.98 -6.02 8.25
N GLY A 442 21.62 -5.02 7.65
CA GLY A 442 21.88 -3.77 8.32
C GLY A 442 23.02 -2.97 7.70
N PRO A 443 23.14 -1.68 8.06
CA PRO A 443 24.23 -0.84 7.60
C PRO A 443 25.59 -1.39 8.09
N GLY A 444 26.52 -1.59 7.16
CA GLY A 444 27.90 -1.90 7.50
C GLY A 444 28.63 -0.70 8.14
N PRO A 445 29.92 -0.83 8.48
CA PRO A 445 30.71 0.22 9.16
C PRO A 445 30.76 1.58 8.43
N ASN A 446 30.43 1.62 7.14
CA ASN A 446 30.47 2.82 6.30
C ASN A 446 29.08 3.47 6.09
N ASN A 447 28.06 3.10 6.88
CA ASN A 447 26.63 3.45 6.63
C ASN A 447 26.13 3.02 5.24
N LEU A 448 26.83 2.05 4.65
CA LEU A 448 26.44 1.37 3.42
C LEU A 448 25.84 0.03 3.84
N GLY A 449 24.54 -0.13 3.62
CA GLY A 449 23.76 -1.35 3.91
C GLY A 449 22.32 -1.03 4.26
N LEU A 450 21.50 -2.09 4.34
CA LEU A 450 20.05 -1.98 4.38
C LEU A 450 19.54 -1.46 5.71
N ALA A 451 18.91 -0.30 5.70
CA ALA A 451 18.23 0.26 6.86
C ALA A 451 16.74 -0.08 6.83
N TYR A 452 16.10 -0.05 5.66
CA TYR A 452 14.65 -0.27 5.53
C TYR A 452 14.36 -1.26 4.41
N TRP A 453 13.55 -2.28 4.71
CA TRP A 453 13.16 -3.29 3.74
C TRP A 453 11.65 -3.38 3.63
N ILE A 454 11.12 -3.03 2.46
CA ILE A 454 9.72 -3.17 2.11
C ILE A 454 9.59 -4.47 1.30
N ILE A 455 8.83 -5.41 1.83
CA ILE A 455 8.45 -6.65 1.17
C ILE A 455 6.98 -6.53 0.82
N ASP A 456 6.71 -6.00 -0.38
CA ASP A 456 5.36 -5.86 -0.93
C ASP A 456 4.89 -7.24 -1.43
N ALA A 457 4.50 -8.07 -0.46
CA ALA A 457 4.06 -9.44 -0.65
C ALA A 457 2.99 -9.80 0.38
N GLY A 458 1.95 -10.51 -0.07
CA GLY A 458 0.84 -10.90 0.80
C GLY A 458 1.27 -11.76 1.98
N GLU A 459 0.69 -11.52 3.17
CA GLU A 459 0.86 -12.38 4.36
C GLU A 459 2.32 -12.60 4.86
N VAL A 460 3.30 -11.84 4.35
CA VAL A 460 4.72 -12.06 4.64
C VAL A 460 5.13 -11.68 6.06
N ILE A 461 4.44 -10.71 6.68
CA ILE A 461 4.64 -10.29 8.08
C ILE A 461 3.36 -10.57 8.88
N PRO A 462 3.08 -11.84 9.22
CA PRO A 462 1.94 -12.17 10.06
C PRO A 462 2.11 -11.60 11.47
N ALA A 463 1.00 -11.25 12.09
CA ALA A 463 0.94 -10.67 13.42
C ALA A 463 0.73 -11.74 14.51
N PRO A 464 0.96 -11.41 15.80
CA PRO A 464 0.72 -12.32 16.93
C PRO A 464 -0.67 -12.97 16.91
N ILE A 465 -1.70 -12.19 16.57
CA ILE A 465 -3.10 -12.66 16.42
C ILE A 465 -3.27 -13.76 15.34
N ASP A 466 -2.34 -13.90 14.41
CA ASP A 466 -2.36 -14.94 13.38
C ASP A 466 -1.77 -16.29 13.85
N PHE A 467 -1.26 -16.33 15.09
CA PHE A 467 -0.71 -17.51 15.77
C PHE A 467 -1.29 -17.66 17.20
N PRO A 468 -2.60 -17.90 17.35
CA PRO A 468 -3.27 -17.87 18.66
C PRO A 468 -2.69 -18.87 19.69
N SER A 469 -2.05 -19.94 19.23
CA SER A 469 -1.42 -20.94 20.09
C SER A 469 0.03 -20.64 20.46
N ASP A 470 0.72 -19.79 19.71
CA ASP A 470 2.14 -19.43 19.92
C ASP A 470 2.41 -18.05 19.27
N PRO A 471 1.92 -16.95 19.88
CA PRO A 471 2.06 -15.59 19.34
C PRO A 471 3.51 -15.18 19.07
N ALA A 472 4.47 -15.75 19.81
CA ALA A 472 5.90 -15.53 19.61
C ALA A 472 6.40 -15.97 18.22
N GLN A 473 5.68 -16.85 17.50
CA GLN A 473 6.00 -17.20 16.10
C GLN A 473 5.97 -16.00 15.16
N ALA A 474 5.20 -14.96 15.46
CA ALA A 474 5.22 -13.73 14.68
C ALA A 474 6.59 -13.04 14.71
N PHE A 475 7.34 -13.17 15.82
CA PHE A 475 8.62 -12.49 16.04
C PHE A 475 9.86 -13.36 15.76
N LYS A 476 9.77 -14.67 16.02
CA LYS A 476 10.92 -15.62 15.97
C LYS A 476 11.82 -15.45 14.73
N PRO A 477 11.30 -15.39 13.49
CA PRO A 477 12.13 -15.25 12.30
C PRO A 477 12.93 -13.95 12.25
N TRP A 478 12.35 -12.86 12.74
CA TRP A 478 12.85 -11.50 12.51
C TRP A 478 14.06 -11.15 13.36
N TRP A 479 14.24 -11.77 14.53
CA TRP A 479 15.43 -11.53 15.36
C TRP A 479 16.74 -11.71 14.59
N ARG A 480 16.81 -12.76 13.75
CA ARG A 480 17.97 -13.00 12.88
C ARG A 480 18.09 -11.95 11.77
N VAL A 481 16.98 -11.52 11.19
CA VAL A 481 16.95 -10.48 10.14
C VAL A 481 17.53 -9.17 10.66
N PHE A 482 17.17 -8.77 11.88
CA PHE A 482 17.61 -7.52 12.49
C PHE A 482 19.02 -7.57 13.11
N CYS A 483 19.67 -8.74 13.20
CA CYS A 483 21.00 -8.88 13.83
C CYS A 483 22.06 -7.93 13.24
N GLY A 484 21.97 -7.60 11.96
CA GLY A 484 22.93 -6.74 11.26
C GLY A 484 22.72 -5.24 11.51
N GLY A 485 21.60 -4.85 12.14
CA GLY A 485 21.30 -3.46 12.47
C GLY A 485 20.27 -2.77 11.58
N LEU A 486 19.32 -3.51 11.02
CA LEU A 486 18.19 -2.97 10.23
C LEU A 486 17.23 -2.13 11.10
N HIS A 487 16.59 -1.12 10.53
CA HIS A 487 15.69 -0.21 11.26
C HIS A 487 14.22 -0.64 11.21
N ALA A 488 13.70 -1.03 10.04
CA ALA A 488 12.35 -1.59 9.94
C ALA A 488 12.18 -2.51 8.73
N VAL A 489 11.38 -3.58 8.91
CA VAL A 489 10.84 -4.39 7.81
C VAL A 489 9.33 -4.13 7.74
N LEU A 490 8.83 -3.95 6.53
CA LEU A 490 7.46 -3.58 6.24
C LEU A 490 6.87 -4.55 5.23
N GLY A 491 5.60 -4.91 5.39
CA GLY A 491 4.92 -5.81 4.46
C GLY A 491 3.47 -6.02 4.84
N TRP A 492 2.83 -7.01 4.23
CA TRP A 492 1.43 -7.30 4.48
C TRP A 492 1.25 -8.40 5.54
N ARG A 493 0.28 -8.19 6.43
CA ARG A 493 -0.24 -9.21 7.34
C ARG A 493 -1.20 -10.15 6.62
N THR A 494 -2.03 -9.60 5.75
CA THR A 494 -3.04 -10.34 4.98
C THR A 494 -2.67 -10.38 3.50
N LYS A 495 -3.52 -11.01 2.68
CA LYS A 495 -3.40 -10.87 1.22
C LYS A 495 -3.49 -9.41 0.78
N THR A 496 -2.83 -9.12 -0.34
CA THR A 496 -2.77 -7.81 -1.00
C THR A 496 -3.24 -7.94 -2.46
N LEU A 497 -3.59 -6.82 -3.07
CA LEU A 497 -3.90 -6.70 -4.49
C LEU A 497 -2.67 -6.14 -5.20
N PHE A 498 -2.27 -6.76 -6.32
CA PHE A 498 -1.09 -6.30 -7.07
C PHE A 498 -1.29 -4.96 -7.79
N ALA A 499 -2.54 -4.50 -7.91
CA ALA A 499 -2.89 -3.24 -8.56
C ALA A 499 -3.41 -2.21 -7.54
N ASP A 500 -2.69 -2.03 -6.45
CA ASP A 500 -2.89 -0.93 -5.49
C ASP A 500 -1.83 0.19 -5.68
N ASP A 501 -1.97 1.31 -4.96
CA ASP A 501 -1.03 2.42 -4.99
C ASP A 501 -0.23 2.54 -3.68
N VAL A 502 -0.14 1.47 -2.87
CA VAL A 502 0.37 1.54 -1.50
C VAL A 502 1.86 1.85 -1.48
N ALA A 503 2.66 1.10 -2.25
CA ALA A 503 4.10 1.38 -2.39
C ALA A 503 4.34 2.81 -2.92
N VAL A 504 3.55 3.23 -3.91
CA VAL A 504 3.64 4.57 -4.52
C VAL A 504 3.35 5.67 -3.48
N ASN A 505 2.26 5.54 -2.73
CA ASN A 505 1.85 6.53 -1.74
C ASN A 505 2.78 6.53 -0.51
N MET A 506 3.29 5.37 -0.10
CA MET A 506 4.34 5.27 0.91
C MET A 506 5.61 6.01 0.46
N ALA A 507 6.05 5.82 -0.79
CA ALA A 507 7.21 6.53 -1.33
C ALA A 507 7.02 8.05 -1.34
N LYS A 508 5.84 8.55 -1.70
CA LYS A 508 5.53 9.99 -1.60
C LYS A 508 5.66 10.49 -0.16
N ALA A 509 5.17 9.72 0.82
CA ALA A 509 5.29 10.05 2.24
C ALA A 509 6.75 10.05 2.72
N ILE A 510 7.55 9.05 2.34
CA ILE A 510 8.98 9.00 2.63
C ILE A 510 9.72 10.20 2.00
N ALA A 511 9.36 10.57 0.77
CA ALA A 511 9.99 11.67 0.03
C ALA A 511 9.87 13.03 0.74
N ILE A 512 8.86 13.20 1.60
CA ILE A 512 8.65 14.37 2.45
C ILE A 512 9.10 14.15 3.91
N LYS A 513 9.95 13.16 4.17
CA LYS A 513 10.51 12.81 5.49
C LYS A 513 9.52 12.25 6.53
N ARG A 514 8.40 11.62 6.12
CA ARG A 514 7.60 10.87 7.10
C ARG A 514 8.36 9.65 7.64
N PRO A 515 8.14 9.26 8.91
CA PRO A 515 8.66 8.01 9.45
C PRO A 515 8.27 6.81 8.58
N VAL A 516 9.21 5.91 8.34
CA VAL A 516 9.05 4.84 7.32
C VAL A 516 7.94 3.87 7.71
N ALA A 517 7.88 3.46 8.98
CA ALA A 517 6.83 2.57 9.49
C ALA A 517 5.44 3.21 9.37
N SER A 518 5.32 4.47 9.80
CA SER A 518 4.07 5.24 9.72
C SER A 518 3.62 5.44 8.27
N ALA A 519 4.54 5.72 7.35
CA ALA A 519 4.24 5.90 5.92
C ALA A 519 3.60 4.66 5.28
N TRP A 520 4.07 3.45 5.61
CA TRP A 520 3.50 2.19 5.10
C TRP A 520 2.12 1.89 5.67
N LEU A 521 2.00 1.96 7.00
CA LEU A 521 0.72 1.73 7.68
C LEU A 521 -0.36 2.71 7.18
N ASP A 522 0.01 3.97 6.96
CA ASP A 522 -0.89 5.02 6.48
C ASP A 522 -1.28 4.82 5.01
N ALA A 523 -0.32 4.49 4.14
CA ALA A 523 -0.59 4.23 2.74
C ALA A 523 -1.53 3.04 2.56
N ALA A 524 -1.31 1.95 3.30
CA ALA A 524 -2.17 0.77 3.28
C ALA A 524 -3.59 1.05 3.80
N LEU A 525 -3.72 1.85 4.86
CA LEU A 525 -5.02 2.19 5.44
C LEU A 525 -5.88 3.02 4.47
N HIS A 526 -5.25 3.94 3.73
CA HIS A 526 -5.94 4.94 2.92
C HIS A 526 -6.03 4.61 1.43
N ASP A 527 -5.53 3.44 1.01
CA ASP A 527 -5.66 3.02 -0.37
C ASP A 527 -7.12 2.69 -0.72
N SER A 528 -7.58 3.23 -1.84
CA SER A 528 -8.96 3.07 -2.30
C SER A 528 -9.33 1.62 -2.63
N ALA A 529 -8.35 0.77 -2.96
CA ALA A 529 -8.57 -0.65 -3.21
C ALA A 529 -9.04 -1.38 -1.94
N TYR A 530 -8.69 -0.87 -0.76
CA TYR A 530 -9.05 -1.46 0.54
C TYR A 530 -10.10 -0.66 1.33
N ALA A 531 -10.51 0.53 0.84
CA ALA A 531 -11.31 1.55 1.52
C ALA A 531 -12.76 1.18 1.89
N SER A 532 -13.14 -0.11 1.85
CA SER A 532 -14.45 -0.60 2.30
C SER A 532 -14.37 -1.84 3.19
N GLY A 533 -13.18 -2.10 3.76
CA GLY A 533 -12.96 -3.33 4.51
C GLY A 533 -13.16 -4.55 3.63
N LEU A 534 -12.52 -4.54 2.45
CA LEU A 534 -12.65 -5.60 1.45
C LEU A 534 -12.39 -6.96 2.12
N LYS A 535 -13.44 -7.77 2.20
CA LYS A 535 -13.42 -9.13 2.76
C LYS A 535 -13.83 -10.10 1.68
N PHE A 536 -13.01 -11.11 1.43
CA PHE A 536 -13.34 -12.23 0.54
C PHE A 536 -13.33 -13.53 1.32
N ASN A 537 -14.42 -14.30 1.24
CA ASN A 537 -14.64 -15.50 2.06
C ASN A 537 -14.42 -15.23 3.56
N GLY A 538 -14.82 -14.04 4.02
CA GLY A 538 -14.65 -13.58 5.40
C GLY A 538 -13.24 -13.13 5.79
N ARG A 539 -12.25 -13.22 4.88
CA ARG A 539 -10.86 -12.81 5.15
C ARG A 539 -10.60 -11.38 4.67
N PRO A 540 -10.02 -10.51 5.52
CA PRO A 540 -9.66 -9.15 5.11
C PRO A 540 -8.47 -9.12 4.16
N TYR A 541 -8.47 -8.11 3.29
CA TYR A 541 -7.38 -7.78 2.36
C TYR A 541 -6.77 -6.43 2.72
N GLY A 542 -5.48 -6.26 2.44
CA GLY A 542 -4.79 -4.99 2.63
C GLY A 542 -4.62 -4.59 4.10
N ARG A 543 -4.27 -5.52 4.98
CA ARG A 543 -3.83 -5.20 6.35
C ARG A 543 -2.31 -5.20 6.38
N ALA A 544 -1.73 -4.02 6.52
CA ALA A 544 -0.29 -3.86 6.65
C ALA A 544 0.21 -4.28 8.04
N SER A 545 1.47 -4.70 8.10
CA SER A 545 2.23 -4.93 9.32
C SER A 545 3.66 -4.41 9.15
N VAL A 546 4.23 -3.95 10.26
CA VAL A 546 5.61 -3.48 10.34
C VAL A 546 6.26 -4.08 11.57
N ILE A 547 7.55 -4.39 11.47
CA ILE A 547 8.37 -4.80 12.60
C ILE A 547 9.65 -3.97 12.62
N TYR A 548 10.07 -3.56 13.82
CA TYR A 548 11.25 -2.70 14.01
C TYR A 548 11.84 -2.88 15.42
N PRO A 549 13.13 -2.57 15.65
CA PRO A 549 13.69 -2.53 17.00
C PRO A 549 13.00 -1.47 17.85
N CYS A 550 12.84 -1.74 19.14
CA CYS A 550 12.16 -0.80 20.04
C CYS A 550 12.84 0.58 20.05
N GLY A 551 12.01 1.64 20.04
CA GLY A 551 12.47 3.03 19.93
C GLY A 551 12.91 3.45 18.52
N ARG A 552 12.67 2.63 17.48
CA ARG A 552 13.04 2.94 16.08
C ARG A 552 11.86 3.11 15.13
N GLY A 553 10.62 2.92 15.60
CA GLY A 553 9.46 3.02 14.71
C GLY A 553 9.30 4.41 14.07
N SER A 554 9.66 5.47 14.79
CA SER A 554 9.61 6.86 14.31
C SER A 554 10.80 7.25 13.42
N ASP A 555 11.70 6.31 13.08
CA ASP A 555 12.84 6.63 12.22
C ASP A 555 12.38 6.99 10.79
N GLN A 556 12.97 8.04 10.24
CA GLN A 556 12.79 8.46 8.85
C GLN A 556 13.83 7.76 7.97
N VAL A 557 13.62 7.80 6.65
CA VAL A 557 14.52 7.12 5.72
C VAL A 557 15.98 7.62 5.77
N THR A 558 16.22 8.81 6.34
CA THR A 558 17.55 9.41 6.49
C THR A 558 18.35 8.85 7.66
N GLN A 559 17.71 8.18 8.61
CA GLN A 559 18.34 7.41 9.67
C GLN A 559 18.84 6.08 9.08
N VAL A 560 20.12 6.05 8.70
CA VAL A 560 20.78 4.87 8.08
C VAL A 560 22.02 4.42 8.86
N GLN A 561 22.17 4.93 10.09
CA GLN A 561 23.28 4.57 10.96
C GLN A 561 23.21 3.10 11.35
N LYS A 562 24.36 2.44 11.47
CA LYS A 562 24.41 1.06 11.95
C LYS A 562 23.76 0.92 13.34
N LEU A 563 22.74 0.06 13.44
CA LEU A 563 22.21 -0.38 14.73
C LEU A 563 22.99 -1.60 15.24
N GLY A 564 23.03 -1.79 16.55
CA GLY A 564 23.49 -3.04 17.16
C GLY A 564 22.45 -4.15 16.99
N LYS A 565 22.78 -5.37 17.41
CA LYS A 565 21.80 -6.45 17.55
C LYS A 565 20.64 -5.95 18.45
N PRO A 566 19.37 -6.10 18.03
CA PRO A 566 18.26 -5.66 18.85
C PRO A 566 18.15 -6.50 20.11
N THR A 567 17.75 -5.88 21.21
CA THR A 567 17.33 -6.55 22.46
C THR A 567 15.81 -6.59 22.61
N CYS A 568 15.10 -5.90 21.71
CA CYS A 568 13.66 -5.70 21.75
C CYS A 568 13.17 -5.42 20.32
N LEU A 569 12.09 -6.09 19.91
CA LEU A 569 11.39 -5.86 18.66
C LEU A 569 9.95 -5.45 18.96
N THR A 570 9.41 -4.49 18.21
CA THR A 570 8.01 -4.10 18.24
C THR A 570 7.40 -4.38 16.87
N MET A 571 6.20 -4.94 16.88
CA MET A 571 5.38 -5.10 15.68
C MET A 571 4.12 -4.24 15.83
N GLN A 572 3.72 -3.56 14.76
CA GLN A 572 2.43 -2.85 14.67
C GLN A 572 1.71 -3.31 13.41
N TRP A 573 0.40 -3.51 13.50
CA TRP A 573 -0.39 -4.05 12.40
C TRP A 573 -1.83 -3.57 12.42
N TRP A 574 -2.42 -3.52 11.24
CA TRP A 574 -3.86 -3.30 11.12
C TRP A 574 -4.64 -4.61 11.29
N TYR A 575 -5.78 -4.54 11.97
CA TYR A 575 -6.73 -5.65 12.05
C TYR A 575 -8.18 -5.15 12.10
N ASP A 576 -9.11 -6.01 11.70
CA ASP A 576 -10.54 -5.74 11.80
C ASP A 576 -11.06 -6.16 13.16
N ASN A 577 -12.10 -5.47 13.64
CA ASN A 577 -12.91 -5.95 14.76
C ASN A 577 -13.67 -7.24 14.44
#